data_AF-A0A849VAP9-F1
#
_entry.id   AF-A0A849VAP9-F1
#
_cell.length_a   1.000
_cell.length_b   1.000
_cell.length_c   1.000
_cell.angle_alpha   90.00
_cell.angle_beta   90.00
_cell.angle_gamma   90.00
#
_symmetry.space_group_name_H-M   'P 1'
#
loop_
_entity.id
_entity.type
_entity.pdbx_description
1 polymer ?
#
loop_
_entity_poly.entity_id
_entity_poly.type
_entity_poly.pdbx_seq_one_letter_code
_entity_poly.pdbx_strand_id
1 'polypeptide(L)'
;MTSKTFGLSSPVYEFQRVLSYTLGQSSNVIVSELYNENEIDVVALSSNTAKAIAQVIKLEQNIGNLNIKIWVKDIKGETYEPNQTDFNTELLIENAREALINNPIIQSVTAIDDLSGNEIAGVSVVPTTIQFWNDNIANPSSFTTLLASDGFERVLNDQFKVFNQGKEIGNL
;
A
#
# COMPACT_ATOMS: atom_id res chain seq x y z
N MET A 1 -17.86 18.24 33.86
CA MET A 1 -17.09 18.82 32.73
C MET A 1 -16.59 17.65 31.90
N THR A 2 -17.21 17.40 30.74
CA THR A 2 -16.76 16.41 29.77
C THR A 2 -15.55 16.99 29.04
N SER A 3 -14.36 16.41 29.23
CA SER A 3 -13.20 16.78 28.42
C SER A 3 -13.51 16.38 26.98
N LYS A 4 -13.74 17.37 26.13
CA LYS A 4 -13.83 17.17 24.69
C LYS A 4 -12.42 16.80 24.23
N THR A 5 -12.16 15.51 24.08
CA THR A 5 -10.93 15.03 23.45
C THR A 5 -10.95 15.55 22.02
N PHE A 6 -10.04 16.46 21.69
CA PHE A 6 -9.82 16.88 20.32
C PHE A 6 -9.32 15.64 19.57
N GLY A 7 -10.21 15.05 18.76
CA GLY A 7 -10.00 13.75 18.15
C GLY A 7 -8.83 13.78 17.18
N LEU A 8 -7.78 13.05 17.50
CA LEU A 8 -6.85 12.56 16.48
C LEU A 8 -7.65 11.64 15.54
N SER A 9 -7.41 11.74 14.22
CA SER A 9 -8.01 10.81 13.26
C SER A 9 -7.66 9.37 13.66
N SER A 10 -8.65 8.46 13.61
CA SER A 10 -8.39 7.04 13.90
C SER A 10 -7.26 6.52 13.01
N PRO A 11 -6.34 5.66 13.52
CA PRO A 11 -5.25 5.09 12.72
C PRO A 11 -5.72 4.38 11.44
N VAL A 12 -6.98 3.95 11.40
CA VAL A 12 -7.62 3.38 10.21
C VAL A 12 -7.72 4.40 9.08
N TYR A 13 -8.02 5.67 9.36
CA TYR A 13 -8.02 6.74 8.35
C TYR A 13 -6.61 7.03 7.85
N GLU A 14 -5.59 6.96 8.72
CA GLU A 14 -4.20 7.10 8.28
C GLU A 14 -3.85 5.98 7.29
N PHE A 15 -4.15 4.73 7.63
CA PHE A 15 -3.85 3.59 6.78
C PHE A 15 -4.66 3.59 5.47
N GLN A 16 -5.94 3.97 5.51
CA GLN A 16 -6.74 4.16 4.30
C GLN A 16 -6.12 5.20 3.37
N ARG A 17 -5.64 6.33 3.91
CA ARG A 17 -4.92 7.33 3.12
C ARG A 17 -3.63 6.77 2.56
N VAL A 18 -2.85 5.99 3.33
CA VAL A 18 -1.66 5.32 2.81
C VAL A 18 -2.02 4.45 1.59
N LEU A 19 -3.10 3.67 1.63
CA LEU A 19 -3.58 2.90 0.48
C LEU A 19 -3.96 3.80 -0.70
N SER A 20 -4.73 4.87 -0.47
CA SER A 20 -5.16 5.80 -1.52
C SER A 20 -3.99 6.54 -2.19
N TYR A 21 -2.97 6.91 -1.43
CA TYR A 21 -1.78 7.61 -1.93
C TYR A 21 -0.66 6.68 -2.41
N THR A 22 -0.86 5.37 -2.32
CA THR A 22 0.05 4.36 -2.90
C THR A 22 -0.67 3.63 -4.04
N LEU A 23 -1.36 2.53 -3.76
CA LEU A 23 -2.10 1.74 -4.75
C LEU A 23 -3.14 2.58 -5.49
N GLY A 24 -3.90 3.40 -4.77
CA GLY A 24 -4.96 4.25 -5.33
C GLY A 24 -4.48 5.36 -6.26
N GLN A 25 -3.16 5.55 -6.43
CA GLN A 25 -2.61 6.43 -7.45
C GLN A 25 -2.59 5.79 -8.84
N SER A 26 -2.73 4.46 -8.94
CA SER A 26 -2.96 3.81 -10.22
C SER A 26 -4.31 4.23 -10.78
N SER A 27 -4.35 4.57 -12.08
CA SER A 27 -5.61 4.84 -12.79
C SER A 27 -6.59 3.67 -12.79
N ASN A 28 -6.12 2.47 -12.44
CA ASN A 28 -6.89 1.24 -12.47
C ASN A 28 -7.38 0.81 -11.08
N VAL A 29 -7.11 1.59 -10.03
CA VAL A 29 -7.40 1.21 -8.64
C VAL A 29 -8.15 2.32 -7.94
N ILE A 30 -9.23 1.96 -7.26
CA ILE A 30 -10.03 2.84 -6.42
C ILE A 30 -9.96 2.29 -5.00
N VAL A 31 -9.52 3.12 -4.05
CA VAL A 31 -9.56 2.80 -2.63
C VAL A 31 -10.79 3.47 -2.05
N SER A 32 -11.67 2.69 -1.43
CA SER A 32 -12.92 3.22 -0.88
C SER A 32 -12.66 4.17 0.28
N GLU A 33 -13.65 5.01 0.56
CA GLU A 33 -13.78 5.61 1.88
C GLU A 33 -14.11 4.54 2.93
N LEU A 34 -13.92 4.86 4.20
CA LEU A 34 -14.28 3.96 5.30
C LEU A 34 -15.79 3.96 5.48
N TYR A 35 -16.45 2.85 5.14
CA TYR A 35 -17.87 2.63 5.40
C TYR A 35 -18.12 1.90 6.73
N ASN A 36 -17.16 1.07 7.16
CA ASN A 36 -17.14 0.34 8.44
C ASN A 36 -15.84 0.66 9.18
N GLU A 37 -15.85 0.64 10.52
CA GLU A 37 -14.77 1.22 11.34
C GLU A 37 -13.37 0.63 11.11
N ASN A 38 -13.24 -0.56 10.49
CA ASN A 38 -11.95 -1.24 10.27
C ASN A 38 -11.84 -1.97 8.91
N GLU A 39 -12.68 -1.67 7.92
CA GLU A 39 -12.65 -2.35 6.62
C GLU A 39 -12.44 -1.37 5.46
N ILE A 40 -11.58 -1.72 4.52
CA ILE A 40 -11.23 -0.91 3.35
C ILE A 40 -11.39 -1.74 2.08
N ASP A 41 -12.16 -1.25 1.12
CA ASP A 41 -12.25 -1.87 -0.20
C ASP A 41 -11.18 -1.29 -1.13
N VAL A 42 -10.44 -2.17 -1.80
CA VAL A 42 -9.54 -1.82 -2.91
C VAL A 42 -10.15 -2.42 -4.18
N VAL A 43 -10.72 -1.58 -5.02
CA VAL A 43 -11.46 -1.97 -6.22
C VAL A 43 -10.58 -1.75 -7.46
N ALA A 44 -10.30 -2.81 -8.21
CA ALA A 44 -9.57 -2.72 -9.46
C ALA A 44 -10.51 -2.70 -10.68
N LEU A 45 -10.12 -1.97 -11.74
CA LEU A 45 -10.91 -1.88 -12.98
C LEU A 45 -10.99 -3.20 -13.76
N SER A 46 -10.10 -4.16 -13.49
CA SER A 46 -10.10 -5.47 -14.11
C SER A 46 -9.93 -6.59 -13.09
N SER A 47 -10.46 -7.78 -13.39
CA SER A 47 -10.30 -8.95 -12.54
C SER A 47 -8.84 -9.43 -12.48
N ASN A 48 -8.05 -9.22 -13.53
CA ASN A 48 -6.62 -9.57 -13.52
C ASN A 48 -5.86 -8.69 -12.54
N THR A 49 -6.09 -7.38 -12.59
CA THR A 49 -5.51 -6.42 -11.66
C THR A 49 -5.97 -6.68 -10.23
N ALA A 50 -7.26 -7.01 -10.01
CA ALA A 50 -7.77 -7.37 -8.68
C ALA A 50 -7.07 -8.61 -8.11
N LYS A 51 -6.94 -9.68 -8.91
CA LYS A 51 -6.18 -10.89 -8.50
C LYS A 51 -4.74 -10.56 -8.16
N ALA A 52 -4.08 -9.79 -9.02
CA ALA A 52 -2.69 -9.39 -8.81
C ALA A 52 -2.52 -8.58 -7.52
N ILE A 53 -3.42 -7.61 -7.25
CA ILE A 53 -3.42 -6.83 -6.01
C ILE A 53 -3.59 -7.75 -4.79
N ALA A 54 -4.55 -8.67 -4.83
CA ALA A 54 -4.78 -9.62 -3.74
C ALA A 54 -3.55 -10.46 -3.41
N GLN A 55 -2.67 -10.72 -4.38
CA GLN A 55 -1.43 -11.47 -4.14
C GLN A 55 -0.34 -10.64 -3.47
N VAL A 56 -0.25 -9.35 -3.78
CA VAL A 56 0.94 -8.54 -3.45
C VAL A 56 0.78 -7.67 -2.20
N ILE A 57 -0.44 -7.53 -1.66
CA ILE A 57 -0.71 -6.64 -0.52
C ILE A 57 -0.90 -7.41 0.79
N LYS A 58 -0.69 -6.71 1.90
CA LYS A 58 -1.12 -7.16 3.22
C LYS A 58 -2.63 -6.99 3.31
N LEU A 59 -3.38 -8.08 3.37
CA LEU A 59 -4.85 -8.04 3.48
C LEU A 59 -5.34 -7.72 4.90
N GLU A 60 -4.45 -7.82 5.89
CA GLU A 60 -4.72 -7.44 7.27
C GLU A 60 -3.57 -6.60 7.81
N GLN A 61 -3.90 -5.54 8.54
CA GLN A 61 -2.92 -4.67 9.20
C GLN A 61 -3.33 -4.44 10.65
N ASN A 62 -2.45 -4.80 11.57
CA ASN A 62 -2.64 -4.53 12.98
C ASN A 62 -2.07 -3.15 13.34
N ILE A 63 -2.87 -2.31 13.99
CA ILE A 63 -2.45 -1.01 14.53
C ILE A 63 -2.96 -0.89 15.98
N GLY A 64 -2.07 -1.11 16.94
CA GLY A 64 -2.45 -1.17 18.35
C GLY A 64 -3.40 -2.34 18.62
N ASN A 65 -4.62 -2.03 19.04
CA ASN A 65 -5.69 -3.01 19.29
C ASN A 65 -6.71 -3.10 18.13
N LEU A 66 -6.45 -2.44 17.00
CA LEU A 66 -7.30 -2.48 15.80
C LEU A 66 -6.69 -3.44 14.78
N ASN A 67 -7.52 -4.31 14.21
CA ASN A 67 -7.20 -5.10 13.01
C ASN A 67 -7.99 -4.50 11.85
N ILE A 68 -7.27 -3.98 10.85
CA ILE A 68 -7.84 -3.42 9.63
C ILE A 68 -7.81 -4.50 8.56
N LYS A 69 -8.98 -4.79 7.98
CA LYS A 69 -9.13 -5.74 6.88
C LYS A 69 -9.26 -5.02 5.55
N ILE A 70 -8.52 -5.49 4.55
CA ILE A 70 -8.60 -5.01 3.18
C ILE A 70 -9.32 -6.06 2.33
N TRP A 71 -10.35 -5.63 1.62
CA TRP A 71 -11.06 -6.45 0.65
C TRP A 71 -10.66 -6.01 -0.76
N VAL A 72 -10.07 -6.92 -1.53
CA VAL A 72 -9.71 -6.64 -2.92
C VAL A 72 -10.85 -7.10 -3.82
N LYS A 73 -11.39 -6.17 -4.61
CA LYS A 73 -12.56 -6.40 -5.46
C LYS A 73 -12.28 -5.98 -6.90
N ASP A 74 -13.04 -6.52 -7.85
CA ASP A 74 -13.17 -5.91 -9.17
C ASP A 74 -14.37 -4.96 -9.26
N ILE A 75 -14.52 -4.28 -10.40
CA ILE A 75 -15.66 -3.38 -10.69
C ILE A 75 -17.04 -4.05 -10.66
N LYS A 76 -17.12 -5.39 -10.70
CA LYS A 76 -18.38 -6.13 -10.56
C LYS A 76 -18.70 -6.45 -9.10
N GLY A 77 -17.78 -6.15 -8.19
CA GLY A 77 -17.88 -6.45 -6.77
C GLY A 77 -17.43 -7.87 -6.40
N GLU A 78 -16.83 -8.63 -7.33
CA GLU A 78 -16.26 -9.94 -7.00
C GLU A 78 -15.02 -9.72 -6.13
N THR A 79 -14.94 -10.45 -5.00
CA THR A 79 -13.83 -10.35 -4.05
C THR A 79 -12.78 -11.41 -4.35
N TYR A 80 -11.51 -11.02 -4.26
CA TYR A 80 -10.36 -11.87 -4.53
C TYR A 80 -9.49 -12.01 -3.29
N GLU A 81 -9.08 -13.24 -3.02
CA GLU A 81 -8.15 -13.61 -1.95
C GLU A 81 -6.88 -14.20 -2.56
N PRO A 82 -5.78 -14.30 -1.79
CA PRO A 82 -4.55 -14.81 -2.30
C PRO A 82 -4.72 -16.29 -2.69
N ASN A 83 -4.51 -16.60 -3.97
CA ASN A 83 -4.59 -17.98 -4.45
C ASN A 83 -3.37 -18.84 -4.06
N GLN A 84 -2.27 -18.22 -3.63
CA GLN A 84 -1.00 -18.85 -3.23
C GLN A 84 -0.29 -17.99 -2.18
N THR A 85 0.47 -18.62 -1.28
CA THR A 85 1.21 -17.96 -0.20
C THR A 85 2.73 -17.93 -0.45
N ASP A 86 3.27 -18.87 -1.23
CA ASP A 86 4.69 -18.96 -1.56
C ASP A 86 4.89 -18.79 -3.07
N PHE A 87 5.47 -17.67 -3.45
CA PHE A 87 5.77 -17.33 -4.83
C PHE A 87 7.27 -17.43 -5.08
N ASN A 88 7.67 -17.88 -6.28
CA ASN A 88 9.02 -17.58 -6.75
C ASN A 88 9.12 -16.09 -7.12
N THR A 89 10.34 -15.57 -7.14
CA THR A 89 10.59 -14.14 -7.39
C THR A 89 10.00 -13.65 -8.71
N GLU A 90 10.03 -14.48 -9.76
CA GLU A 90 9.46 -14.17 -11.07
C GLU A 90 7.94 -13.92 -10.99
N LEU A 91 7.18 -14.81 -10.34
CA LEU A 91 5.74 -14.67 -10.22
C LEU A 91 5.34 -13.49 -9.30
N LEU A 92 6.15 -13.17 -8.29
CA LEU A 92 5.96 -11.94 -7.49
C LEU A 92 6.10 -10.69 -8.36
N ILE A 93 7.14 -10.65 -9.21
CA ILE A 93 7.38 -9.52 -10.11
C ILE A 93 6.25 -9.38 -11.12
N GLU A 94 5.78 -10.48 -11.71
CA GLU A 94 4.65 -10.47 -12.64
C GLU A 94 3.37 -9.93 -11.99
N ASN A 95 3.01 -10.47 -10.82
CA ASN A 95 1.85 -9.98 -10.07
C ASN A 95 2.01 -8.51 -9.67
N ALA A 96 3.19 -8.09 -9.20
CA ALA A 96 3.41 -6.70 -8.83
C ALA A 96 3.35 -5.76 -10.04
N ARG A 97 3.84 -6.17 -11.23
CA ARG A 97 3.70 -5.38 -12.46
C ARG A 97 2.24 -5.18 -12.86
N GLU A 98 1.42 -6.22 -12.73
CA GLU A 98 -0.01 -6.15 -13.02
C GLU A 98 -0.76 -5.34 -11.95
N ALA A 99 -0.46 -5.56 -10.66
CA ALA A 99 -1.12 -4.89 -9.55
C ALA A 99 -0.82 -3.38 -9.52
N LEU A 100 0.40 -3.00 -9.91
CA LEU A 100 0.91 -1.64 -9.85
C LEU A 100 0.93 -0.97 -11.23
N ILE A 101 0.25 -1.57 -12.21
CA ILE A 101 0.18 -1.04 -13.57
C ILE A 101 -0.36 0.40 -13.56
N ASN A 102 0.23 1.27 -14.38
CA ASN A 102 -0.11 2.68 -14.50
C ASN A 102 -0.06 3.47 -13.18
N ASN A 103 0.64 2.97 -12.16
CA ASN A 103 0.89 3.74 -10.95
C ASN A 103 2.03 4.75 -11.19
N PRO A 104 1.80 6.07 -11.14
CA PRO A 104 2.80 7.07 -11.49
C PRO A 104 3.96 7.16 -10.49
N ILE A 105 3.81 6.57 -9.31
CA ILE A 105 4.86 6.55 -8.27
C ILE A 105 5.84 5.39 -8.51
N ILE A 106 5.44 4.38 -9.29
CA ILE A 106 6.27 3.20 -9.53
C ILE A 106 7.20 3.47 -10.69
N GLN A 107 8.50 3.33 -10.42
CA GLN A 107 9.54 3.46 -11.44
C GLN A 107 9.79 2.13 -12.14
N SER A 108 9.92 1.04 -11.37
CA SER A 108 10.13 -0.30 -11.91
C SER A 108 9.81 -1.39 -10.88
N VAL A 109 9.53 -2.59 -11.40
CA VAL A 109 9.41 -3.83 -10.62
C VAL A 109 10.35 -4.86 -11.25
N THR A 110 11.33 -5.33 -10.49
CA THR A 110 12.44 -6.17 -10.98
C THR A 110 12.96 -7.11 -9.90
N ALA A 111 13.71 -8.13 -10.29
CA ALA A 111 14.52 -8.91 -9.38
C ALA A 111 15.71 -8.08 -8.90
N ILE A 112 16.06 -8.21 -7.62
CA ILE A 112 17.26 -7.64 -7.00
C ILE A 112 17.89 -8.68 -6.07
N ASP A 113 19.17 -8.51 -5.74
CA ASP A 113 19.84 -9.35 -4.75
C ASP A 113 19.70 -8.75 -3.34
N ASP A 114 19.36 -9.58 -2.36
CA ASP A 114 19.44 -9.19 -0.95
C ASP A 114 20.89 -9.18 -0.43
N LEU A 115 21.10 -8.77 0.83
CA LEU A 115 22.43 -8.74 1.46
C LEU A 115 23.10 -10.12 1.58
N SER A 116 22.35 -11.20 1.39
CA SER A 116 22.84 -12.58 1.40
C SER A 116 23.05 -13.13 -0.02
N GLY A 117 22.80 -12.33 -1.06
CA GLY A 117 22.90 -12.74 -2.46
C GLY A 117 21.72 -13.58 -2.97
N ASN A 118 20.58 -13.56 -2.26
CA ASN A 118 19.35 -14.21 -2.74
C ASN A 118 18.55 -13.26 -3.63
N GLU A 119 18.05 -13.78 -4.74
CA GLU A 119 17.18 -13.04 -5.65
C GLU A 119 15.79 -12.83 -5.03
N ILE A 120 15.38 -11.58 -4.86
CA ILE A 120 14.08 -11.17 -4.29
C ILE A 120 13.36 -10.17 -5.19
N ALA A 121 12.05 -10.02 -4.97
CA ALA A 121 11.23 -9.07 -5.74
C ALA A 121 11.43 -7.64 -5.22
N GLY A 122 11.88 -6.75 -6.10
CA GLY A 122 12.12 -5.34 -5.83
C GLY A 122 11.08 -4.42 -6.47
N VAL A 123 10.61 -3.42 -5.72
CA VAL A 123 9.75 -2.34 -6.20
C VAL A 123 10.47 -1.01 -6.03
N SER A 124 10.91 -0.44 -7.16
CA SER A 124 11.51 0.90 -7.19
C SER A 124 10.42 1.96 -7.28
N VAL A 125 10.46 2.91 -6.35
CA VAL A 125 9.54 4.05 -6.29
C VAL A 125 10.26 5.35 -6.64
N VAL A 126 9.53 6.26 -7.30
CA VAL A 126 9.98 7.63 -7.52
C VAL A 126 10.08 8.35 -6.17
N PRO A 127 11.18 9.05 -5.86
CA PRO A 127 11.35 9.74 -4.58
C PRO A 127 10.30 10.85 -4.39
N THR A 128 9.17 10.49 -3.78
CA THR A 128 8.01 11.35 -3.59
C THR A 128 7.58 11.32 -2.14
N THR A 129 7.16 12.47 -1.62
CA THR A 129 6.55 12.59 -0.29
C THR A 129 5.03 12.61 -0.41
N ILE A 130 4.36 11.75 0.35
CA ILE A 130 2.92 11.78 0.56
C ILE A 130 2.65 12.71 1.74
N GLN A 131 1.80 13.72 1.56
CA GLN A 131 1.40 14.65 2.61
C GLN A 131 -0.02 14.35 3.07
N PHE A 132 -0.20 14.08 4.36
CA PHE A 132 -1.49 13.94 5.00
C PHE A 132 -1.83 15.23 5.74
N TRP A 133 -2.96 15.84 5.38
CA TRP A 133 -3.52 16.94 6.15
C TRP A 133 -4.05 16.41 7.48
N ASN A 134 -3.66 17.04 8.58
CA ASN A 134 -4.13 16.62 9.90
C ASN A 134 -5.62 16.98 10.03
N ASP A 135 -6.47 16.00 10.35
CA ASP A 135 -7.88 16.25 10.63
C ASP A 135 -8.09 16.85 12.04
N ASN A 136 -7.00 17.11 12.78
CA ASN A 136 -7.06 17.81 14.05
C ASN A 136 -7.52 19.27 13.85
N ILE A 137 -8.81 19.50 14.09
CA ILE A 137 -9.44 20.83 14.07
C ILE A 137 -8.74 21.82 15.02
N ALA A 138 -8.07 21.35 16.08
CA ALA A 138 -7.31 22.22 16.99
C ALA A 138 -5.93 22.64 16.43
N ASN A 139 -5.43 21.98 15.39
CA ASN A 139 -4.19 22.35 14.71
C ASN A 139 -4.27 22.04 13.20
N PRO A 140 -5.13 22.76 12.45
CA PRO A 140 -5.41 22.49 11.03
C PRO A 140 -4.21 22.77 10.12
N SER A 141 -3.20 23.51 10.61
CA SER A 141 -1.95 23.80 9.91
C SER A 141 -0.90 22.70 10.01
N SER A 142 -1.10 21.70 10.88
CA SER A 142 -0.18 20.57 10.98
C SER A 142 -0.42 19.56 9.87
N PHE A 143 0.66 18.99 9.35
CA PHE A 143 0.63 17.93 8.35
C PHE A 143 1.65 16.87 8.73
N THR A 144 1.38 15.64 8.33
CA THR A 144 2.33 14.53 8.44
C THR A 144 2.82 14.19 7.05
N THR A 145 4.13 14.03 6.90
CA THR A 145 4.74 13.56 5.65
C THR A 145 5.20 12.13 5.80
N LEU A 146 4.96 11.31 4.77
CA LEU A 146 5.45 9.94 4.64
C LEU A 146 6.18 9.81 3.31
N LEU A 147 7.32 9.12 3.27
CA LEU A 147 7.96 8.79 2.00
C LEU A 147 7.08 7.76 1.28
N ALA A 148 6.94 7.90 -0.05
CA ALA A 148 6.17 6.95 -0.83
C ALA A 148 6.69 5.51 -0.68
N SER A 149 8.01 5.33 -0.56
CA SER A 149 8.63 4.05 -0.24
C SER A 149 8.06 3.43 1.04
N ASP A 150 7.96 4.22 2.10
CA ASP A 150 7.48 3.75 3.40
C ASP A 150 5.97 3.46 3.35
N GLY A 151 5.23 4.18 2.51
CA GLY A 151 3.83 3.88 2.20
C GLY A 151 3.69 2.52 1.51
N PHE A 152 4.50 2.25 0.48
CA PHE A 152 4.49 0.95 -0.21
C PHE A 152 4.95 -0.19 0.70
N GLU A 153 5.93 0.00 1.59
CA GLU A 153 6.33 -1.02 2.58
C GLU A 153 5.20 -1.38 3.56
N ARG A 154 4.34 -0.41 3.90
CA ARG A 154 3.16 -0.64 4.75
C ARG A 154 2.06 -1.42 4.04
N VAL A 155 1.98 -1.33 2.73
CA VAL A 155 0.86 -1.87 1.94
C VAL A 155 1.20 -3.20 1.28
N LEU A 156 2.40 -3.31 0.71
CA LEU A 156 2.87 -4.54 0.08
C LEU A 156 3.18 -5.60 1.14
N ASN A 157 3.01 -6.86 0.77
CA ASN A 157 3.40 -7.99 1.59
C ASN A 157 4.93 -8.02 1.82
N ASP A 158 5.37 -8.76 2.82
CA ASP A 158 6.78 -8.74 3.26
C ASP A 158 7.74 -9.47 2.29
N GLN A 159 7.25 -9.98 1.16
CA GLN A 159 8.06 -10.61 0.13
C GLN A 159 8.70 -9.59 -0.84
N PHE A 160 8.30 -8.32 -0.75
CA PHE A 160 8.85 -7.25 -1.57
C PHE A 160 9.87 -6.40 -0.82
N LYS A 161 10.96 -6.06 -1.50
CA LYS A 161 11.83 -4.97 -1.08
C LYS A 161 11.44 -3.69 -1.82
N VAL A 162 11.03 -2.68 -1.06
CA VAL A 162 10.77 -1.35 -1.61
C VAL A 162 12.00 -0.47 -1.48
N PHE A 163 12.33 0.29 -2.52
CA PHE A 163 13.47 1.19 -2.51
C PHE A 163 13.24 2.40 -3.43
N ASN A 164 14.01 3.46 -3.20
CA ASN A 164 14.13 4.59 -4.12
C ASN A 164 15.47 4.45 -4.84
N GLN A 165 15.59 4.72 -6.15
CA GLN A 165 16.91 4.68 -6.83
C GLN A 165 17.96 5.63 -6.22
N GLY A 166 17.56 6.67 -5.49
CA GLY A 166 18.48 7.50 -4.70
C GLY A 166 19.10 6.79 -3.49
N LYS A 167 18.61 5.60 -3.12
CA LYS A 167 19.03 4.78 -1.96
C LYS A 167 19.83 3.53 -2.38
N GLU A 168 20.07 3.33 -3.68
CA GLU A 168 21.01 2.32 -4.21
C GLU A 168 22.48 2.80 -4.24
N ILE A 169 22.78 4.02 -3.77
CA ILE A 169 24.18 4.44 -3.55
C ILE A 169 24.65 3.87 -2.21
N GLY A 170 24.93 2.59 -2.22
CA GLY A 170 25.49 1.88 -1.09
C GLY A 170 25.53 0.40 -1.37
N ASN A 171 26.59 -0.03 -2.09
CA ASN A 171 27.19 -1.33 -1.77
C ASN A 171 27.32 -1.39 -0.23
N LEU A 172 26.59 -2.30 0.41
CA LEU A 172 26.93 -2.79 1.74
C LEU A 172 27.68 -4.10 1.54
#